data_AF-A0A6B3HMQ8-F1
#
_entry.id   AF-A0A6B3HMQ8-F1
#
_cell.length_a   1.000
_cell.length_b   1.000
_cell.length_c   1.000
_cell.angle_alpha   90.00
_cell.angle_beta   90.00
_cell.angle_gamma   90.00
#
_symmetry.space_group_name_H-M   'P 1'
#
loop_
_entity.id
_entity.type
_entity.pdbx_description
1 polymer ?
#
loop_
_entity_poly.entity_id
_entity_poly.type
_entity_poly.pdbx_seq_one_letter_code
_entity_poly.pdbx_strand_id
1 'polypeptide(L)'
;LSGFPRFLPEAAPEDRPGLEERCHGASDRFHAEHVPHRGADWGPKLTGAGFTVEDERVITVNIDNTDGSRSEAVGAYALGSLRRLRHSVAEALTPEDLAALDRLLDTEGPGSVLRRDDLVVRTERSVWAARRTG
;
A
#
# COMPACT_ATOMS: atom_id res chain seq x y z
N LEU A 1 -0.15 -8.29 -3.25
CA LEU A 1 -0.57 -7.09 -2.48
C LEU A 1 0.08 -7.03 -1.09
N SER A 2 1.20 -7.72 -0.89
CA SER A 2 1.88 -7.94 0.39
C SER A 2 2.61 -6.71 0.96
N GLY A 3 2.63 -5.61 0.22
CA GLY A 3 3.27 -4.36 0.60
C GLY A 3 2.29 -3.32 1.15
N PHE A 4 2.58 -2.07 0.85
CA PHE A 4 1.73 -0.94 1.18
C PHE A 4 0.32 -1.13 0.56
N PRO A 5 -0.78 -0.66 1.20
CA PRO A 5 -2.13 -0.80 0.65
C PRO A 5 -2.30 -0.02 -0.66
N ARG A 6 -3.22 -0.50 -1.49
CA ARG A 6 -3.69 0.16 -2.71
C ARG A 6 -5.11 0.71 -2.50
N PHE A 7 -5.43 1.81 -3.16
CA PHE A 7 -6.64 2.60 -2.96
C PHE A 7 -7.43 2.89 -4.22
N LEU A 8 -6.73 3.25 -5.30
CA LEU A 8 -7.35 3.74 -6.53
C LEU A 8 -7.86 2.57 -7.39
N PRO A 9 -8.93 2.77 -8.17
CA PRO A 9 -9.21 1.90 -9.30
C PRO A 9 -8.05 1.89 -10.31
N GLU A 10 -7.89 0.79 -11.05
CA GLU A 10 -6.79 0.67 -12.03
C GLU A 10 -6.85 1.75 -13.12
N ALA A 11 -8.04 2.16 -13.51
CA ALA A 11 -8.28 3.22 -14.50
C ALA A 11 -8.06 4.64 -13.95
N ALA A 12 -7.79 4.80 -12.65
CA ALA A 12 -7.65 6.09 -12.00
C ALA A 12 -6.17 6.49 -11.76
N PRO A 13 -5.88 7.81 -11.76
CA PRO A 13 -6.76 8.88 -12.24
C PRO A 13 -6.92 8.81 -13.78
N GLU A 14 -8.00 9.40 -14.31
CA GLU A 14 -8.39 9.27 -15.73
C GLU A 14 -7.30 9.69 -16.71
N ASP A 15 -6.52 10.70 -16.35
CA ASP A 15 -5.41 11.24 -17.14
C ASP A 15 -4.11 10.43 -16.99
N ARG A 16 -4.00 9.58 -15.96
CA ARG A 16 -2.84 8.71 -15.70
C ARG A 16 -3.27 7.33 -15.15
N PRO A 17 -4.03 6.52 -15.91
CA PRO A 17 -4.42 5.18 -15.47
C PRO A 17 -3.21 4.35 -15.04
N GLY A 18 -3.37 3.53 -13.99
CA GLY A 18 -2.31 2.73 -13.40
C GLY A 18 -1.26 3.52 -12.62
N LEU A 19 -1.51 4.78 -12.26
CA LEU A 19 -0.56 5.61 -11.50
C LEU A 19 -0.13 4.96 -10.20
N GLU A 20 -1.08 4.47 -9.40
CA GLU A 20 -0.77 3.80 -8.14
C GLU A 20 0.11 2.57 -8.37
N GLU A 21 -0.17 1.77 -9.40
CA GLU A 21 0.66 0.60 -9.74
C GLU A 21 2.11 0.98 -10.01
N ARG A 22 2.34 2.02 -10.81
CA ARG A 22 3.70 2.52 -11.07
C ARG A 22 4.39 3.05 -9.81
N CYS A 23 3.66 3.73 -8.93
CA CYS A 23 4.19 4.18 -7.65
C CYS A 23 4.65 2.99 -6.78
N HIS A 24 3.84 1.94 -6.68
CA HIS A 24 4.23 0.74 -5.94
C HIS A 24 5.44 0.05 -6.55
N GLY A 25 5.49 -0.12 -7.88
CA GLY A 25 6.64 -0.72 -8.56
C GLY A 25 7.94 0.07 -8.34
N ALA A 26 7.88 1.40 -8.32
CA ALA A 26 9.03 2.24 -7.99
C ALA A 26 9.45 2.11 -6.52
N SER A 27 8.47 2.11 -5.60
CA SER A 27 8.72 1.99 -4.16
C SER A 27 9.28 0.62 -3.77
N ASP A 28 8.80 -0.46 -4.39
CA ASP A 28 9.27 -1.82 -4.12
C ASP A 28 10.73 -2.00 -4.54
N ARG A 29 11.16 -1.35 -5.62
CA ARG A 29 12.58 -1.30 -6.02
C ARG A 29 13.45 -0.62 -4.96
N PHE A 30 13.01 0.55 -4.49
CA PHE A 30 13.70 1.27 -3.41
C PHE A 30 13.77 0.43 -2.12
N HIS A 31 12.67 -0.24 -1.75
CA HIS A 31 12.62 -1.08 -0.56
C HIS A 31 13.45 -2.36 -0.67
N ALA A 32 13.58 -2.96 -1.85
CA ALA A 32 14.44 -4.12 -2.05
C ALA A 32 15.91 -3.81 -1.68
N GLU A 33 16.36 -2.58 -1.92
CA GLU A 33 17.71 -2.12 -1.61
C GLU A 33 17.90 -1.78 -0.11
N HIS A 34 16.88 -1.20 0.53
CA HIS A 34 17.02 -0.63 1.88
C HIS A 34 16.42 -1.50 3.00
N VAL A 35 15.40 -2.30 2.71
CA VAL A 35 14.67 -3.14 3.67
C VAL A 35 14.38 -4.54 3.07
N PRO A 36 15.42 -5.34 2.78
CA PRO A 36 15.31 -6.60 2.03
C PRO A 36 14.50 -7.71 2.73
N HIS A 37 14.05 -7.49 3.96
CA HIS A 37 13.18 -8.42 4.69
C HIS A 37 11.73 -7.94 4.80
N ARG A 38 11.40 -6.77 4.23
CA ARG A 38 10.01 -6.31 4.14
C ARG A 38 9.23 -7.26 3.23
N GLY A 39 8.20 -7.90 3.80
CA GLY A 39 7.39 -8.88 3.07
C GLY A 39 8.10 -10.20 2.77
N ALA A 40 9.25 -10.47 3.40
CA ALA A 40 9.91 -11.77 3.28
C ALA A 40 9.02 -12.90 3.81
N ASP A 41 9.26 -14.11 3.32
CA ASP A 41 8.78 -15.31 3.98
C ASP A 41 9.49 -15.43 5.34
N TRP A 42 8.74 -15.17 6.41
CA TRP A 42 9.26 -15.19 7.77
C TRP A 42 9.33 -16.60 8.35
N GLY A 43 8.65 -17.59 7.77
CA GLY A 43 8.64 -18.96 8.28
C GLY A 43 10.04 -19.56 8.43
N PRO A 44 10.88 -19.55 7.38
CA PRO A 44 12.27 -20.00 7.46
C PRO A 44 13.13 -19.19 8.42
N LYS A 45 12.91 -17.87 8.52
CA LYS A 45 13.65 -16.99 9.44
C LYS A 45 13.34 -17.29 10.90
N LEU A 46 12.06 -17.50 11.21
CA LEU A 46 11.60 -17.90 12.55
C LEU A 46 12.16 -19.28 12.92
N THR A 47 12.10 -20.24 12.00
CA THR A 47 12.65 -21.58 12.21
C THR A 47 14.16 -21.56 12.44
N GLY A 48 14.89 -20.82 11.61
CA GLY A 48 16.34 -20.64 11.77
C GLY A 48 16.73 -19.97 13.09
N ALA A 49 15.83 -19.19 13.68
CA ALA A 49 16.00 -18.56 15.00
C ALA A 49 15.60 -19.46 16.19
N GLY A 50 15.23 -20.72 15.94
CA GLY A 50 14.84 -21.67 17.00
C GLY A 50 13.39 -21.51 17.45
N PHE A 51 12.50 -21.02 16.59
CA PHE A 51 11.06 -21.09 16.79
C PHE A 51 10.48 -22.27 16.02
N THR A 52 9.44 -22.87 16.55
CA THR A 52 8.51 -23.70 15.76
C THR A 52 7.40 -22.81 15.23
N VAL A 53 7.22 -22.78 13.93
CA VAL A 53 6.05 -22.13 13.30
C VAL A 53 4.87 -23.10 13.40
N GLU A 54 3.82 -22.68 14.10
CA GLU A 54 2.63 -23.49 14.40
C GLU A 54 1.50 -23.25 13.38
N ASP A 55 1.41 -22.03 12.83
CA ASP A 55 0.43 -21.69 11.79
C ASP A 55 0.96 -20.54 10.90
N GLU A 56 0.49 -20.49 9.66
CA GLU A 56 0.68 -19.38 8.73
C GLU A 56 -0.64 -19.04 8.05
N ARG A 57 -0.94 -17.74 7.94
CA ARG A 57 -2.13 -17.27 7.23
C ARG A 57 -1.84 -16.07 6.37
N VAL A 58 -2.46 -16.04 5.20
CA VAL A 58 -2.57 -14.85 4.36
C VAL A 58 -3.96 -14.26 4.54
N ILE A 59 -4.01 -13.02 4.99
CA ILE A 59 -5.23 -12.24 5.16
C ILE A 59 -5.36 -11.29 3.98
N THR A 60 -6.36 -11.51 3.14
CA THR A 60 -6.74 -10.55 2.09
C THR A 60 -7.72 -9.54 2.65
N VAL A 61 -7.36 -8.26 2.58
CA VAL A 61 -8.19 -7.14 2.99
C VAL A 61 -8.71 -6.45 1.73
N ASN A 62 -10.03 -6.40 1.60
CA ASN A 62 -10.74 -5.62 0.59
C ASN A 62 -11.90 -4.89 1.27
N ILE A 63 -11.70 -3.61 1.59
CA ILE A 63 -12.69 -2.77 2.26
C ILE A 63 -13.18 -1.74 1.26
N ASP A 64 -14.46 -1.84 0.92
CA ASP A 64 -15.16 -0.84 0.11
C ASP A 64 -15.64 0.35 0.96
N ASN A 65 -16.07 1.40 0.26
CA ASN A 65 -16.55 2.66 0.84
C ASN A 65 -18.08 2.81 0.73
N THR A 66 -18.81 1.69 0.61
CA THR A 66 -20.28 1.65 0.46
C THR A 66 -21.07 2.19 1.67
N ASP A 67 -20.40 2.38 2.81
CA ASP A 67 -20.92 3.04 3.99
C ASP A 67 -20.24 4.41 4.13
N GLY A 68 -21.02 5.50 4.17
CA GLY A 68 -20.50 6.86 4.22
C GLY A 68 -19.51 7.11 5.37
N SER A 69 -19.70 6.45 6.52
CA SER A 69 -18.76 6.55 7.65
C SER A 69 -17.42 5.87 7.36
N ARG A 70 -17.43 4.79 6.57
CA ARG A 70 -16.22 4.11 6.09
C ARG A 70 -15.53 4.92 5.01
N SER A 71 -16.26 5.69 4.21
CA SER A 71 -15.69 6.51 3.12
C SER A 71 -14.69 7.56 3.63
N GLU A 72 -15.01 8.28 4.72
CA GLU A 72 -14.09 9.27 5.30
C GLU A 72 -12.82 8.62 5.85
N ALA A 73 -12.96 7.49 6.55
CA ALA A 73 -11.82 6.75 7.10
C ALA A 73 -10.92 6.18 5.98
N VAL A 74 -11.51 5.65 4.91
CA VAL A 74 -10.76 5.17 3.73
C VAL A 74 -10.03 6.32 3.04
N GLY A 75 -10.68 7.48 2.86
CA GLY A 75 -10.05 8.67 2.29
C GLY A 75 -8.86 9.18 3.12
N ALA A 76 -9.03 9.31 4.43
CA ALA A 76 -7.96 9.70 5.34
C ALA A 76 -6.78 8.70 5.32
N TYR A 77 -7.10 7.40 5.27
CA TYR A 77 -6.07 6.36 5.20
C TYR A 77 -5.33 6.39 3.86
N ALA A 78 -6.05 6.59 2.75
CA ALA A 78 -5.49 6.75 1.41
C ALA A 78 -4.54 7.95 1.37
N LEU A 79 -4.97 9.12 1.86
CA LEU A 79 -4.15 10.33 1.87
C LEU A 79 -2.84 10.14 2.65
N GLY A 80 -2.93 9.68 3.89
CA GLY A 80 -1.74 9.47 4.72
C GLY A 80 -0.81 8.41 4.14
N SER A 81 -1.37 7.42 3.46
CA SER A 81 -0.62 6.36 2.80
C SER A 81 0.08 6.88 1.55
N LEU A 82 -0.65 7.48 0.62
CA LEU A 82 -0.11 7.97 -0.65
C LEU A 82 0.92 9.09 -0.44
N ARG A 83 0.81 9.92 0.62
CA ARG A 83 1.87 10.88 1.00
C ARG A 83 3.20 10.21 1.32
N ARG A 84 3.18 9.10 2.06
CA ARG A 84 4.39 8.33 2.34
C ARG A 84 4.94 7.68 1.08
N LEU A 85 4.05 7.14 0.24
CA LEU A 85 4.43 6.56 -1.04
C LEU A 85 5.13 7.59 -1.94
N ARG A 86 4.54 8.79 -2.07
CA ARG A 86 5.09 9.95 -2.78
C ARG A 86 6.53 10.22 -2.39
N HIS A 87 6.82 10.29 -1.09
CA HIS A 87 8.18 10.55 -0.61
C HIS A 87 9.16 9.48 -1.07
N SER A 88 8.78 8.20 -1.03
CA SER A 88 9.65 7.08 -1.43
C SER A 88 9.92 6.98 -2.94
N VAL A 89 9.10 7.61 -3.79
CA VAL A 89 9.17 7.47 -5.25
C VAL A 89 9.53 8.77 -5.97
N ALA A 90 9.86 9.82 -5.21
CA ALA A 90 10.03 11.17 -5.72
C ALA A 90 11.06 11.29 -6.85
N GLU A 91 12.13 10.51 -6.77
CA GLU A 91 13.24 10.53 -7.73
C GLU A 91 13.09 9.47 -8.84
N ALA A 92 12.12 8.56 -8.71
CA ALA A 92 11.95 7.42 -9.59
C ALA A 92 10.78 7.55 -10.57
N LEU A 93 9.83 8.45 -10.30
CA LEU A 93 8.67 8.68 -11.17
C LEU A 93 8.95 9.71 -12.26
N THR A 94 8.21 9.58 -13.35
CA THR A 94 8.14 10.63 -14.38
C THR A 94 7.55 11.91 -13.80
N PRO A 95 7.93 13.11 -14.28
CA PRO A 95 7.33 14.37 -13.84
C PRO A 95 5.79 14.38 -13.96
N GLU A 96 5.24 13.74 -14.99
CA GLU A 96 3.81 13.65 -15.24
C GLU A 96 3.09 12.78 -14.19
N ASP A 97 3.67 11.62 -13.84
CA ASP A 97 3.15 10.79 -12.75
C ASP A 97 3.23 11.50 -11.41
N LEU A 98 4.33 12.21 -11.19
CA LEU A 98 4.55 12.95 -9.97
C LEU A 98 3.53 14.08 -9.81
N ALA A 99 3.29 14.85 -10.87
CA ALA A 99 2.28 15.89 -10.89
C ALA A 99 0.86 15.33 -10.70
N ALA A 100 0.55 14.17 -11.29
CA ALA A 100 -0.74 13.49 -11.08
C ALA A 100 -0.90 13.02 -9.63
N LEU A 101 0.15 12.46 -9.03
CA LEU A 101 0.14 12.08 -7.62
C LEU A 101 0.00 13.32 -6.72
N ASP A 102 0.71 14.40 -7.00
CA ASP A 102 0.62 15.64 -6.22
C ASP A 102 -0.80 16.26 -6.30
N ARG A 103 -1.49 16.19 -7.45
CA ARG A 103 -2.91 16.59 -7.58
C ARG A 103 -3.86 15.76 -6.70
N LEU A 104 -3.61 14.46 -6.58
CA LEU A 104 -4.38 13.57 -5.71
C LEU A 104 -4.15 13.87 -4.22
N LEU A 105 -2.97 14.39 -3.86
CA LEU A 105 -2.54 14.66 -2.48
C LEU A 105 -2.85 16.07 -1.97
N ASP A 106 -3.15 16.99 -2.88
CA ASP A 106 -3.66 18.33 -2.58
C ASP A 106 -5.05 18.19 -1.92
N THR A 107 -5.17 18.61 -0.66
CA THR A 107 -6.43 18.48 0.10
C THR A 107 -7.45 19.53 -0.29
N GLU A 108 -6.99 20.66 -0.82
CA GLU A 108 -7.87 21.75 -1.24
C GLU A 108 -8.33 21.55 -2.69
N GLY A 109 -7.51 20.87 -3.48
CA GLY A 109 -7.75 20.60 -4.90
C GLY A 109 -9.00 19.76 -5.20
N PRO A 110 -9.60 19.95 -6.39
CA PRO A 110 -10.78 19.19 -6.81
C PRO A 110 -10.49 17.71 -7.07
N GLY A 111 -9.24 17.37 -7.41
CA GLY A 111 -8.80 15.99 -7.64
C GLY A 111 -8.40 15.22 -6.39
N SER A 112 -8.55 15.82 -5.20
CA SER A 112 -8.09 15.22 -3.94
C SER A 112 -8.67 13.83 -3.70
N VAL A 113 -7.87 12.91 -3.17
CA VAL A 113 -8.36 11.60 -2.71
C VAL A 113 -9.42 11.73 -1.61
N LEU A 114 -9.45 12.83 -0.86
CA LEU A 114 -10.48 13.07 0.16
C LEU A 114 -11.87 13.34 -0.43
N ARG A 115 -11.95 13.66 -1.73
CA ARG A 115 -13.21 13.96 -2.44
C ARG A 115 -13.70 12.79 -3.29
N ARG A 116 -12.96 11.68 -3.33
CA ARG A 116 -13.29 10.52 -4.15
C ARG A 116 -14.24 9.57 -3.42
N ASP A 117 -15.17 9.01 -4.17
CA ASP A 117 -16.18 8.04 -3.74
C ASP A 117 -15.96 6.65 -4.36
N ASP A 118 -14.80 6.40 -4.94
CA ASP A 118 -14.42 5.13 -5.59
C ASP A 118 -13.21 4.45 -4.94
N LEU A 119 -12.80 4.91 -3.75
CA LEU A 119 -11.65 4.37 -3.04
C LEU A 119 -11.98 3.04 -2.34
N VAL A 120 -11.06 2.09 -2.46
CA VAL A 120 -11.15 0.77 -1.80
C VAL A 120 -9.82 0.42 -1.16
N VAL A 121 -9.80 -0.07 0.08
CA VAL A 121 -8.54 -0.52 0.70
C VAL A 121 -8.26 -1.94 0.27
N ARG A 122 -7.22 -2.14 -0.55
CA ARG A 122 -6.76 -3.45 -1.01
C ARG A 122 -5.37 -3.75 -0.51
N THR A 123 -5.22 -4.81 0.30
CA THR A 123 -3.90 -5.26 0.76
C THR A 123 -3.91 -6.72 1.18
N GLU A 124 -2.73 -7.33 1.27
CA GLU A 124 -2.54 -8.66 1.84
C GLU A 124 -1.57 -8.60 3.02
N ARG A 125 -1.84 -9.40 4.05
CA ARG A 125 -0.98 -9.54 5.23
C ARG A 125 -0.71 -11.01 5.50
N SER A 126 0.55 -11.41 5.42
CA SER A 126 1.00 -12.72 5.90
C SER A 126 1.28 -12.64 7.39
N VAL A 127 0.78 -13.62 8.14
CA VAL A 127 0.90 -13.72 9.59
C VAL A 127 1.39 -15.11 9.94
N TRP A 128 2.37 -15.19 10.84
CA TRP A 128 2.89 -16.44 11.38
C TRP A 128 2.62 -16.50 12.88
N ALA A 129 2.11 -17.63 13.35
CA ALA A 129 2.10 -17.97 14.76
C ALA A 129 3.30 -18.88 15.04
N ALA A 130 4.17 -18.48 15.97
CA ALA A 130 5.37 -19.24 16.28
C ALA A 130 5.63 -19.28 17.79
N ARG A 131 6.20 -20.39 18.25
CA ARG A 131 6.55 -20.62 19.65
C ARG A 131 8.03 -20.93 19.76
N ARG A 132 8.69 -20.40 20.79
CA ARG A 132 10.08 -20.75 21.07
C ARG A 132 10.15 -22.22 21.51
N THR A 133 11.01 -23.01 20.88
CA THR A 133 11.36 -24.32 21.45
C THR A 133 12.12 -24.09 22.74
N GLY A 134 11.59 -24.64 23.84
CA GLY A 134 12.26 -24.66 25.13
C GLY A 134 13.49 -25.54 25.12
#